data_AF-A0A6A6QSE9-F1
#
_entry.id   AF-A0A6A6QSE9-F1
#
_cell.length_a   1.000
_cell.length_b   1.000
_cell.length_c   1.000
_cell.angle_alpha   90.00
_cell.angle_beta   90.00
_cell.angle_gamma   90.00
#
_symmetry.space_group_name_H-M   'P 1'
#
loop_
_entity.id
_entity.type
_entity.pdbx_description
1 polymer ?
#
loop_
_entity_poly.entity_id
_entity_poly.type
_entity_poly.pdbx_seq_one_letter_code
_entity_poly.pdbx_strand_id
1 'polypeptide(L)'
;MLIRRYCILCTYASAATRRRWLPFIQSGGSLDRAPQYSAYTYESLPSPRSFRLLRVHTRRSRTLHCTLEMHDLDSPDTPVYDALSYCWGSEKPTRFLVLHVDKNRYCMKFPENAFKVLTDRASILEPRFVWLDYICIDQSPSSTEKGAQIPLMREIYSGARRTILWVGES
;
A
#
# COMPACT_ATOMS: atom_id res chain seq x y z
N MET A 1 11.16 10.94 -19.36
CA MET A 1 9.82 10.40 -19.66
C MET A 1 9.44 9.43 -18.54
N LEU A 2 9.32 9.96 -17.32
CA LEU A 2 8.03 10.15 -16.63
C LEU A 2 7.19 8.86 -16.60
N ILE A 3 7.44 8.09 -15.55
CA ILE A 3 6.48 7.33 -14.74
C ILE A 3 5.29 6.78 -15.55
N ARG A 4 5.46 5.58 -16.11
CA ARG A 4 4.30 4.77 -16.49
C ARG A 4 3.70 4.20 -15.21
N ARG A 5 2.50 4.69 -14.92
CA ARG A 5 1.62 4.43 -13.78
C ARG A 5 1.34 2.93 -13.68
N TYR A 6 1.54 2.35 -12.51
CA TYR A 6 1.22 0.95 -12.20
C TYR A 6 -0.31 0.75 -12.15
N CYS A 7 -0.96 0.74 -13.31
CA CYS A 7 -2.28 0.17 -13.49
C CYS A 7 -2.06 -1.11 -14.31
N ILE A 8 -2.60 -2.25 -13.86
CA ILE A 8 -2.34 -3.58 -14.45
C ILE A 8 -2.69 -3.67 -15.96
N LEU A 9 -3.42 -2.69 -16.50
CA LEU A 9 -3.75 -2.63 -17.93
C LEU A 9 -2.56 -2.31 -18.87
N CYS A 10 -1.34 -2.03 -18.38
CA CYS A 10 -0.23 -1.51 -19.21
C CYS A 10 1.03 -2.42 -19.31
N THR A 11 0.94 -3.75 -19.17
CA THR A 11 2.11 -4.65 -19.16
C THR A 11 2.48 -5.31 -20.50
N TYR A 12 2.46 -4.59 -21.64
CA TYR A 12 3.15 -5.07 -22.86
C TYR A 12 3.70 -3.91 -23.71
N ALA A 13 4.93 -3.43 -23.42
CA ALA A 13 5.86 -2.86 -24.42
C ALA A 13 7.20 -2.39 -23.77
N SER A 14 8.24 -3.17 -24.07
CA SER A 14 9.69 -2.92 -24.18
C SER A 14 10.38 -1.64 -23.61
N ALA A 15 11.42 -1.94 -22.81
CA ALA A 15 12.80 -1.41 -22.74
C ALA A 15 13.16 0.07 -22.45
N ALA A 16 14.08 0.17 -21.47
CA ALA A 16 15.18 1.13 -21.26
C ALA A 16 14.86 2.58 -20.84
N THR A 17 15.27 2.95 -19.61
CA THR A 17 16.45 3.83 -19.32
C THR A 17 16.41 4.35 -17.87
N ARG A 18 17.56 4.24 -17.17
CA ARG A 18 17.85 4.70 -15.80
C ARG A 18 17.70 6.22 -15.63
N ARG A 19 17.14 6.73 -14.51
CA ARG A 19 17.58 7.99 -13.85
C ARG A 19 17.39 7.99 -12.33
N ARG A 20 18.33 8.66 -11.70
CA ARG A 20 18.76 8.75 -10.30
C ARG A 20 17.86 9.68 -9.47
N TRP A 21 17.61 9.33 -8.22
CA TRP A 21 16.91 10.15 -7.23
C TRP A 21 17.83 11.29 -6.72
N LEU A 22 17.32 12.52 -6.68
CA LEU A 22 17.95 13.63 -5.95
C LEU A 22 17.10 13.93 -4.71
N PRO A 23 17.71 14.14 -3.52
CA PRO A 23 16.99 14.59 -2.34
C PRO A 23 16.82 16.12 -2.42
N PHE A 24 15.63 16.64 -2.12
CA PHE A 24 15.52 18.07 -1.86
C PHE A 24 14.45 18.45 -0.81
N ILE A 25 14.80 19.55 -0.13
CA ILE A 25 14.48 20.03 1.21
C ILE A 25 13.11 20.70 1.31
N GLN A 26 12.63 20.80 2.55
CA GLN A 26 11.36 21.35 3.03
C GLN A 26 11.07 22.81 2.65
N SER A 27 9.78 23.14 2.56
CA SER A 27 9.19 24.43 2.99
C SER A 27 7.67 24.27 3.19
N GLY A 28 7.13 25.09 4.09
CA GLY A 28 5.92 24.84 4.89
C GLY A 28 4.56 25.11 4.25
N GLY A 29 3.52 24.67 4.98
CA GLY A 29 2.10 24.90 4.70
C GLY A 29 1.23 24.04 5.63
N SER A 30 0.57 24.67 6.59
CA SER A 30 -0.15 24.07 7.74
C SER A 30 -1.59 23.64 7.41
N LEU A 31 -1.99 22.42 7.81
CA LEU A 31 -3.25 22.06 8.51
C LEU A 31 -3.46 20.53 8.50
N ASP A 32 -2.61 19.81 9.23
CA ASP A 32 -2.90 18.50 9.82
C ASP A 32 -1.74 18.25 10.78
N ARG A 33 -1.98 18.21 12.10
CA ARG A 33 -0.91 17.88 13.05
C ARG A 33 -0.35 16.53 12.63
N ALA A 34 0.94 16.49 12.27
CA ALA A 34 1.64 15.25 12.04
C ALA A 34 1.37 14.35 13.26
N PRO A 35 0.86 13.12 13.07
CA PRO A 35 0.52 12.28 14.20
C PRO A 35 1.76 12.04 15.06
N GLN A 36 1.56 11.95 16.38
CA GLN A 36 2.62 11.80 17.39
C GLN A 36 3.39 10.47 17.29
N TYR A 37 3.08 9.63 16.31
CA TYR A 37 3.64 8.30 16.13
C TYR A 37 4.87 8.32 15.23
N SER A 38 5.83 7.44 15.51
CA SER A 38 7.01 7.24 14.67
C SER A 38 6.63 6.67 13.30
N ALA A 39 7.53 6.82 12.33
CA ALA A 39 7.41 6.17 11.04
C ALA A 39 7.53 4.64 11.21
N TYR A 40 6.75 3.89 10.42
CA TYR A 40 6.85 2.43 10.38
C TYR A 40 8.09 1.96 9.62
N THR A 41 8.75 0.92 10.13
CA THR A 41 9.83 0.20 9.47
C THR A 41 9.37 -1.23 9.20
N TYR A 42 9.55 -1.71 7.97
CA TYR A 42 9.14 -3.05 7.57
C TYR A 42 10.01 -4.13 8.22
N GLU A 43 9.36 -5.19 8.69
CA GLU A 43 10.00 -6.44 9.09
C GLU A 43 10.14 -7.36 7.89
N SER A 44 11.22 -8.15 7.82
CA SER A 44 11.42 -9.12 6.74
C SER A 44 10.28 -10.14 6.69
N LEU A 45 9.84 -10.47 5.48
CA LEU A 45 8.87 -11.54 5.26
C LEU A 45 9.46 -12.90 5.69
N PRO A 46 8.69 -13.75 6.39
CA PRO A 46 9.22 -14.98 6.99
C PRO A 46 9.47 -16.09 5.96
N SER A 47 8.76 -16.07 4.81
CA SER A 47 8.96 -17.01 3.71
C SER A 47 9.03 -16.28 2.37
N PRO A 48 9.61 -16.89 1.31
CA PRO A 48 9.61 -16.32 -0.04
C PRO A 48 8.21 -16.15 -0.64
N ARG A 49 7.21 -16.88 -0.14
CA ARG A 49 5.81 -16.82 -0.59
C ARG A 49 4.90 -16.06 0.37
N SER A 50 5.49 -15.53 1.45
CA SER A 50 4.80 -14.63 2.35
C SER A 50 4.54 -13.29 1.67
N PHE A 51 3.44 -12.66 2.05
CA PHE A 51 3.03 -11.35 1.59
C PHE A 51 2.26 -10.65 2.71
N ARG A 52 2.07 -9.33 2.61
CA ARG A 52 1.31 -8.59 3.61
C ARG A 52 -0.09 -8.29 3.15
N LEU A 53 -1.05 -8.37 4.06
CA LEU A 53 -2.38 -7.84 3.89
C LEU A 53 -2.61 -6.68 4.85
N LEU A 54 -3.29 -5.65 4.36
CA LEU A 54 -3.71 -4.53 5.18
C LEU A 54 -5.13 -4.80 5.68
N ARG A 55 -5.28 -5.03 6.99
CA ARG A 55 -6.57 -5.07 7.65
C ARG A 55 -7.04 -3.65 7.95
N VAL A 56 -7.95 -3.13 7.14
CA VAL A 56 -8.59 -1.83 7.36
C VAL A 56 -9.66 -1.99 8.43
N HIS A 57 -9.53 -1.27 9.55
CA HIS A 57 -10.49 -1.35 10.65
C HIS A 57 -11.78 -0.62 10.30
N THR A 58 -12.84 -0.87 11.08
CA THR A 58 -14.12 -0.17 10.91
C THR A 58 -13.93 1.34 11.01
N ARG A 59 -14.50 2.09 10.06
CA ARG A 59 -14.40 3.55 10.03
C ARG A 59 -15.26 4.18 11.12
N ARG A 60 -14.65 4.41 12.28
CA ARG A 60 -15.27 5.13 13.42
C ARG A 60 -14.94 6.62 13.45
N SER A 61 -13.99 7.06 12.63
CA SER A 61 -13.52 8.44 12.60
C SER A 61 -13.04 8.85 11.20
N ARG A 62 -12.55 10.09 11.06
CA ARG A 62 -11.86 10.57 9.85
C ARG A 62 -10.48 9.94 9.66
N THR A 63 -9.84 9.49 10.75
CA THR A 63 -8.54 8.82 10.70
C THR A 63 -8.76 7.34 10.37
N LEU A 64 -8.02 6.84 9.38
CA LEU A 64 -7.99 5.40 9.08
C LEU A 64 -7.04 4.71 10.05
N HIS A 65 -7.55 3.62 10.65
CA HIS A 65 -6.77 2.72 11.49
C HIS A 65 -6.65 1.39 10.74
N CYS A 66 -5.43 0.90 10.60
CA CYS A 66 -5.16 -0.35 9.87
C CYS A 66 -4.18 -1.22 10.65
N THR A 67 -4.24 -2.53 10.48
CA THR A 67 -3.20 -3.48 10.91
C THR A 67 -2.53 -4.05 9.67
N LEU A 68 -1.20 -4.17 9.67
CA LEU A 68 -0.45 -4.82 8.61
C LEU A 68 -0.07 -6.22 9.09
N GLU A 69 -0.56 -7.24 8.40
CA GLU A 69 -0.44 -8.64 8.80
C GLU A 69 0.31 -9.43 7.72
N MET A 70 1.21 -10.32 8.12
CA MET A 70 1.93 -11.21 7.22
C MET A 70 1.17 -12.53 7.07
N HIS A 71 0.95 -12.94 5.83
CA HIS A 71 0.29 -14.19 5.45
C HIS A 71 1.12 -14.93 4.40
N ASP A 72 0.79 -16.19 4.13
CA ASP A 72 1.47 -17.01 3.12
C ASP A 72 0.50 -17.39 2.01
N LEU A 73 0.90 -17.21 0.75
CA LEU A 73 0.05 -17.50 -0.42
C LEU A 73 -0.43 -18.95 -0.47
N ASP A 74 0.33 -19.89 0.08
CA ASP A 74 -0.01 -21.32 0.07
C ASP A 74 -0.79 -21.76 1.31
N SER A 75 -0.97 -20.85 2.30
CA SER A 75 -1.66 -21.19 3.53
C SER A 75 -3.19 -21.16 3.35
N PRO A 76 -3.92 -22.20 3.80
CA PRO A 76 -5.38 -22.18 3.83
C PRO A 76 -5.94 -21.16 4.84
N ASP A 77 -5.12 -20.69 5.78
CA ASP A 77 -5.51 -19.70 6.79
C ASP A 77 -5.43 -18.26 6.28
N THR A 78 -5.01 -18.06 5.02
CA THR A 78 -4.96 -16.72 4.42
C THR A 78 -6.38 -16.15 4.30
N PRO A 79 -6.65 -14.99 4.92
CA PRO A 79 -8.00 -14.44 4.97
C PRO A 79 -8.45 -14.00 3.58
N VAL A 80 -9.76 -13.97 3.35
CA VAL A 80 -10.33 -13.41 2.12
C VAL A 80 -10.01 -11.91 2.01
N TYR A 81 -9.43 -11.49 0.90
CA TYR A 81 -9.05 -10.10 0.65
C TYR A 81 -9.49 -9.58 -0.72
N ASP A 82 -9.61 -8.26 -0.84
CA ASP A 82 -9.76 -7.57 -2.13
C ASP A 82 -8.40 -6.98 -2.55
N ALA A 83 -8.02 -7.12 -3.83
CA ALA A 83 -6.81 -6.47 -4.36
C ALA A 83 -7.17 -5.10 -4.95
N LEU A 84 -6.35 -4.08 -4.69
CA LEU A 84 -6.59 -2.71 -5.12
C LEU A 84 -5.61 -2.33 -6.24
N SER A 85 -6.14 -2.06 -7.43
CA SER A 85 -5.37 -1.56 -8.56
C SER A 85 -5.69 -0.08 -8.77
N TYR A 86 -4.68 0.78 -8.62
CA TYR A 86 -4.84 2.23 -8.71
C TYR A 86 -3.62 2.84 -9.40
N CYS A 87 -3.80 3.97 -10.06
CA CYS A 87 -2.67 4.65 -10.70
C CYS A 87 -1.76 5.26 -9.65
N TRP A 88 -0.50 4.85 -9.56
CA TRP A 88 0.51 5.58 -8.78
C TRP A 88 0.63 7.02 -9.28
N GLY A 89 0.48 7.98 -8.36
CA GLY A 89 0.61 9.40 -8.67
C GLY A 89 2.05 9.87 -8.53
N SER A 90 2.39 11.00 -9.14
CA SER A 90 3.65 11.72 -8.89
C SER A 90 3.57 12.66 -7.69
N GLU A 91 2.41 12.70 -7.02
CA GLU A 91 2.15 13.56 -5.88
C GLU A 91 2.91 13.09 -4.65
N LYS A 92 3.39 14.04 -3.85
CA LYS A 92 4.02 13.73 -2.58
C LYS A 92 2.97 13.14 -1.63
N PRO A 93 3.29 12.10 -0.85
CA PRO A 93 2.40 11.60 0.19
C PRO A 93 2.07 12.68 1.23
N THR A 94 0.81 13.10 1.29
CA THR A 94 0.31 14.16 2.19
C THR A 94 -0.67 13.62 3.23
N ARG A 95 -1.30 12.48 2.98
CA ARG A 95 -2.28 11.87 3.88
C ARG A 95 -1.62 10.94 4.86
N PHE A 96 -2.30 10.67 5.96
CA PHE A 96 -1.80 9.83 7.04
C PHE A 96 -2.83 8.79 7.45
N LEU A 97 -2.36 7.59 7.73
CA LEU A 97 -3.12 6.59 8.46
C LEU A 97 -2.35 6.14 9.70
N VAL A 98 -3.07 5.59 10.68
CA VAL A 98 -2.49 4.97 11.87
C VAL A 98 -2.36 3.48 11.62
N LEU A 99 -1.12 3.00 11.62
CA LEU A 99 -0.81 1.59 11.48
C LEU A 99 -0.58 0.96 12.86
N HIS A 100 -1.29 -0.12 13.14
CA HIS A 100 -1.13 -0.93 14.35
C HIS A 100 -0.30 -2.16 13.97
N VAL A 101 0.84 -2.33 14.64
CA VAL A 101 1.69 -3.51 14.51
C VAL A 101 2.03 -3.95 15.92
N ASP A 102 1.65 -5.17 16.26
CA ASP A 102 1.64 -5.69 17.63
C ASP A 102 0.98 -4.73 18.64
N LYS A 103 1.75 -4.25 19.62
CA LYS A 103 1.32 -3.32 20.66
C LYS A 103 1.64 -1.87 20.33
N ASN A 104 2.27 -1.61 19.18
CA ASN A 104 2.77 -0.30 18.78
C ASN A 104 1.87 0.34 17.72
N ARG A 105 1.94 1.68 17.66
CA ARG A 105 1.26 2.49 16.66
C ARG A 105 2.26 3.32 15.90
N TYR A 106 2.10 3.33 14.59
CA TYR A 106 2.94 4.05 13.67
C TYR A 106 2.11 4.98 12.80
N CYS A 107 2.78 6.00 12.30
CA CYS A 107 2.27 6.87 11.27
C CYS A 107 2.82 6.42 9.92
N MET A 108 1.94 6.23 8.94
CA MET A 108 2.35 6.05 7.55
C MET A 108 1.75 7.12 6.66
N LYS A 109 2.61 7.70 5.83
CA LYS A 109 2.20 8.67 4.81
C LYS A 109 1.67 7.96 3.57
N PHE A 110 0.62 8.51 2.99
CA PHE A 110 -0.06 7.98 1.82
C PHE A 110 -0.25 9.08 0.76
N PRO A 111 -0.05 8.74 -0.53
CA PRO A 111 -0.58 9.51 -1.65
C PRO A 111 -2.10 9.65 -1.55
N GLU A 112 -2.65 10.78 -2.02
CA GLU A 112 -4.09 11.09 -1.92
C GLU A 112 -4.95 10.01 -2.59
N ASN A 113 -4.59 9.59 -3.79
CA ASN A 113 -5.27 8.53 -4.53
C ASN A 113 -5.36 7.20 -3.75
N ALA A 114 -4.24 6.70 -3.24
CA ALA A 114 -4.18 5.48 -2.45
C ALA A 114 -5.03 5.60 -1.18
N PHE A 115 -4.95 6.75 -0.51
CA PHE A 115 -5.74 7.04 0.69
C PHE A 115 -7.24 7.06 0.40
N LYS A 116 -7.67 7.66 -0.71
CA LYS A 116 -9.08 7.68 -1.15
C LYS A 116 -9.58 6.28 -1.43
N VAL A 117 -8.85 5.47 -2.20
CA VAL A 117 -9.25 4.07 -2.46
C VAL A 117 -9.44 3.31 -1.15
N LEU A 118 -8.51 3.43 -0.20
CA LEU A 118 -8.64 2.78 1.10
C LEU A 118 -9.84 3.30 1.90
N THR A 119 -10.08 4.61 1.89
CA THR A 119 -11.21 5.24 2.58
C THR A 119 -12.54 4.75 2.03
N ASP A 120 -12.67 4.63 0.71
CA ASP A 120 -13.87 4.14 0.03
C ASP A 120 -14.12 2.66 0.27
N ARG A 121 -13.10 1.90 0.70
CA ARG A 121 -13.19 0.48 1.05
C ARG A 121 -13.33 0.23 2.54
N ALA A 122 -13.05 1.22 3.37
CA ALA A 122 -13.26 1.14 4.80
C ALA A 122 -14.76 1.01 5.11
N SER A 123 -15.16 -0.15 5.62
CA SER A 123 -16.55 -0.40 6.03
C SER A 123 -16.82 0.22 7.39
N ILE A 124 -18.07 0.63 7.62
CA ILE A 124 -18.53 1.07 8.95
C ILE A 124 -18.92 -0.11 9.84
N LEU A 125 -19.21 -1.27 9.25
CA LEU A 125 -19.76 -2.45 9.94
C LEU A 125 -18.68 -3.42 10.40
N GLU A 126 -17.72 -3.72 9.52
CA GLU A 126 -16.73 -4.79 9.72
C GLU A 126 -15.34 -4.40 9.19
N PRO A 127 -14.24 -4.89 9.79
CA PRO A 127 -12.91 -4.78 9.21
C PRO A 127 -12.80 -5.55 7.88
N ARG A 128 -11.89 -5.14 7.00
CA ARG A 128 -11.65 -5.80 5.71
C ARG A 128 -10.17 -5.94 5.42
N PHE A 129 -9.78 -7.09 4.87
CA PHE A 129 -8.45 -7.28 4.32
C PHE A 129 -8.38 -6.77 2.89
N VAL A 130 -7.38 -5.95 2.61
CA VAL A 130 -7.07 -5.47 1.27
C VAL A 130 -5.59 -5.67 0.98
N TRP A 131 -5.28 -5.89 -0.28
CA TRP A 131 -3.91 -5.84 -0.78
C TRP A 131 -3.71 -4.59 -1.63
N LEU A 132 -2.71 -3.79 -1.28
CA LEU A 132 -2.31 -2.57 -1.98
C LEU A 132 -0.79 -2.52 -2.03
N ASP A 133 -0.21 -2.60 -3.24
CA ASP A 133 1.23 -2.70 -3.44
C ASP A 133 2.05 -1.64 -2.67
N TYR A 134 1.55 -0.42 -2.52
CA TYR A 134 2.22 0.67 -1.83
C TYR A 134 2.56 0.43 -0.35
N ILE A 135 1.74 -0.35 0.36
CA ILE A 135 1.93 -0.64 1.79
C ILE A 135 2.14 -2.13 2.06
N CYS A 136 1.63 -3.00 1.20
CA CYS A 136 1.82 -4.44 1.36
C CYS A 136 3.24 -4.89 0.96
N ILE A 137 3.94 -4.08 0.15
CA ILE A 137 5.33 -4.30 -0.27
C ILE A 137 6.19 -3.18 0.27
N ASP A 138 7.37 -3.50 0.80
CA ASP A 138 8.38 -2.48 1.13
C ASP A 138 8.91 -1.80 -0.15
N GLN A 139 8.54 -0.53 -0.32
CA GLN A 139 8.90 0.30 -1.47
C GLN A 139 10.24 1.02 -1.30
N SER A 140 10.97 0.80 -0.20
CA SER A 140 12.23 1.47 0.06
C SER A 140 13.29 1.09 -0.99
N PRO A 141 14.13 2.06 -1.43
CA PRO A 141 15.13 1.80 -2.47
C PRO A 141 16.24 0.83 -2.02
N SER A 142 16.41 0.65 -0.71
CA SER A 142 17.36 -0.29 -0.10
C SER A 142 16.82 -1.71 0.05
N SER A 143 15.51 -1.92 -0.13
CA SER A 143 14.89 -3.23 0.05
C SER A 143 14.93 -4.05 -1.23
N THR A 144 15.23 -5.34 -1.11
CA THR A 144 15.13 -6.32 -2.20
C THR A 144 13.74 -6.93 -2.31
N GLU A 145 12.87 -6.69 -1.32
CA GLU A 145 11.55 -7.31 -1.20
C GLU A 145 10.69 -7.06 -2.43
N LYS A 146 10.68 -5.82 -2.94
CA LYS A 146 9.94 -5.48 -4.15
C LYS A 146 10.28 -6.38 -5.33
N GLY A 147 11.56 -6.71 -5.50
CA GLY A 147 12.01 -7.63 -6.56
C GLY A 147 11.47 -9.05 -6.38
N ALA A 148 11.35 -9.51 -5.13
CA ALA A 148 10.80 -10.82 -4.80
C ALA A 148 9.27 -10.87 -4.88
N GLN A 149 8.58 -9.77 -4.54
CA GLN A 149 7.11 -9.69 -4.56
C GLN A 149 6.53 -9.49 -5.97
N ILE A 150 7.25 -8.81 -6.88
CA ILE A 150 6.77 -8.58 -8.26
C ILE A 150 6.38 -9.89 -8.99
N PRO A 151 7.21 -10.96 -8.98
CA PRO A 151 6.83 -12.25 -9.55
C PRO A 151 5.55 -12.86 -8.95
N LEU A 152 5.30 -12.62 -7.65
CA LEU A 152 4.13 -13.14 -6.93
C LEU A 152 2.86 -12.33 -7.19
N MET A 153 2.95 -11.11 -7.73
CA MET A 153 1.77 -10.25 -7.93
C MET A 153 0.68 -10.95 -8.73
N ARG A 154 1.03 -11.74 -9.76
CA ARG A 154 0.04 -12.50 -10.53
C ARG A 154 -0.79 -13.43 -9.63
N GLU A 155 -0.13 -14.14 -8.72
CA GLU A 155 -0.79 -15.06 -7.78
C GLU A 155 -1.60 -14.30 -6.74
N ILE A 156 -1.06 -13.21 -6.18
CA ILE A 156 -1.77 -12.35 -5.21
C ILE A 156 -3.06 -11.78 -5.82
N TYR A 157 -3.00 -11.24 -7.05
CA TYR A 157 -4.20 -10.72 -7.70
C TYR A 157 -5.20 -11.83 -8.06
N SER A 158 -4.72 -13.02 -8.43
CA SER A 158 -5.57 -14.17 -8.76
C SER A 158 -6.23 -14.80 -7.52
N GLY A 159 -5.55 -14.75 -6.37
CA GLY A 159 -6.05 -15.25 -5.09
C GLY A 159 -7.00 -14.27 -4.37
N ALA A 160 -7.06 -13.02 -4.80
CA ALA A 160 -8.01 -12.05 -4.27
C ALA A 160 -9.45 -12.43 -4.64
N ARG A 161 -10.40 -12.18 -3.74
CA ARG A 161 -11.85 -12.35 -4.02
C ARG A 161 -12.28 -11.57 -5.25
N ARG A 162 -11.71 -10.38 -5.41
CA ARG A 162 -11.91 -9.49 -6.54
C ARG A 162 -10.78 -8.47 -6.60
N THR A 163 -10.54 -7.97 -7.80
CA THR A 163 -9.67 -6.83 -8.03
C THR A 163 -10.52 -5.58 -8.25
N ILE A 164 -10.28 -4.54 -7.46
CA ILE A 164 -10.98 -3.27 -7.55
C ILE A 164 -10.08 -2.31 -8.31
N LEU A 165 -10.54 -1.90 -9.49
CA LEU A 165 -9.87 -0.90 -10.30
C LEU A 165 -10.34 0.50 -9.87
N TRP A 166 -9.40 1.36 -9.52
CA TRP A 166 -9.66 2.77 -9.23
C TRP A 166 -9.08 3.65 -10.34
N VAL A 167 -9.98 4.34 -11.05
CA VAL A 167 -9.66 5.13 -12.25
C VAL A 167 -9.51 6.64 -11.98
N GLY A 168 -9.69 7.09 -10.74
CA GLY A 168 -9.71 8.51 -10.41
C GLY A 168 -11.13 9.05 -10.19
N GLU A 169 -11.21 10.25 -9.63
CA GLU A 169 -12.43 11.05 -9.63
C GLU A 169 -12.54 11.77 -11.00
N SER A 170 -13.77 11.84 -11.52
CA SER A 170 -14.12 12.56 -12.74
C SER A 170 -14.26 14.06 -12.48
#